data_AF-A0A5S6QJM8-F1
#
_entry.id   AF-A0A5S6QJM8-F1
#
_cell.length_a   1.000
_cell.length_b   1.000
_cell.length_c   1.000
_cell.angle_alpha   90.00
_cell.angle_beta   90.00
_cell.angle_gamma   90.00
#
_symmetry.space_group_name_H-M   'P 1'
#
loop_
_entity.id
_entity.type
_entity.pdbx_description
1 polymer ?
#
loop_
_entity_poly.entity_id
_entity_poly.type
_entity_poly.pdbx_seq_one_letter_code
_entity_poly.pdbx_strand_id
1 'polypeptide(L)'
;MIYLATLFLLLHAGHVSGDPFVKAGVCPLPVQPPLPNGISRCNYDEDCDDIKKCCPTFIGRRCLLPDPLRVICPDSSIADLTCEERSDCLNADVCINGVCCPELPPITIPPTTPLPPLPKPGFCPPLTVPAGWEAKDKDLCAVDIDCPSARKCCLTLLGNRCLLPIA
;
A
#
# COMPACT_ATOMS: atom_id res chain seq x y z
N MET A 1 47.96 -49.77 -8.90
CA MET A 1 47.46 -48.58 -8.19
C MET A 1 45.97 -48.46 -8.53
N ILE A 2 45.13 -49.23 -7.83
CA ILE A 2 44.26 -48.82 -6.71
C ILE A 2 43.09 -47.93 -7.18
N TYR A 3 41.90 -48.49 -7.03
CA TYR A 3 40.55 -47.94 -7.20
C TYR A 3 40.36 -46.59 -6.48
N LEU A 4 39.49 -45.72 -7.01
CA LEU A 4 38.19 -45.41 -6.39
C LEU A 4 37.45 -44.31 -7.17
N ALA A 5 36.21 -44.63 -7.54
CA ALA A 5 35.23 -43.70 -8.05
C ALA A 5 34.80 -42.73 -6.93
N THR A 6 34.77 -41.43 -7.22
CA THR A 6 34.00 -40.47 -6.44
C THR A 6 33.30 -39.50 -7.37
N LEU A 7 32.05 -39.87 -7.69
CA LEU A 7 30.97 -38.99 -8.11
C LEU A 7 30.78 -37.92 -7.04
N PHE A 8 31.42 -36.76 -7.19
CA PHE A 8 31.07 -35.58 -6.38
C PHE A 8 29.99 -34.80 -7.12
N LEU A 9 28.74 -35.17 -6.83
CA LEU A 9 27.58 -34.30 -6.97
C LEU A 9 27.89 -33.00 -6.21
N LEU A 10 28.35 -31.97 -6.93
CA LEU A 10 28.35 -30.60 -6.43
C LEU A 10 26.91 -30.08 -6.48
N LEU A 11 26.08 -30.59 -5.56
CA LEU A 11 24.92 -29.89 -5.03
C LEU A 11 25.44 -28.61 -4.37
N HIS A 12 25.68 -27.57 -5.17
CA HIS A 12 25.66 -26.23 -4.62
C HIS A 12 24.21 -25.96 -4.29
N ALA A 13 23.92 -26.02 -2.99
CA ALA A 13 22.71 -25.48 -2.41
C ALA A 13 22.48 -24.12 -3.05
N GLY A 14 21.41 -24.03 -3.84
CA GLY A 14 20.88 -22.74 -4.24
C GLY A 14 20.65 -21.98 -2.95
N HIS A 15 21.44 -20.94 -2.72
CA HIS A 15 21.13 -19.95 -1.73
C HIS A 15 19.86 -19.29 -2.26
N VAL A 16 18.70 -19.83 -1.86
CA VAL A 16 17.44 -19.09 -1.93
C VAL A 16 17.67 -17.94 -0.97
N SER A 17 18.21 -16.84 -1.50
CA SER A 17 17.96 -15.53 -0.93
C SER A 17 16.45 -15.35 -1.01
N GLY A 18 15.76 -15.80 0.03
CA GLY A 18 14.42 -15.32 0.30
C GLY A 18 14.60 -13.83 0.48
N ASP A 19 14.22 -13.07 -0.55
CA ASP A 19 14.12 -11.63 -0.43
C ASP A 19 13.32 -11.37 0.85
N PRO A 20 13.79 -10.50 1.76
CA PRO A 20 13.08 -10.23 3.00
C PRO A 20 11.68 -9.79 2.58
N PHE A 21 10.68 -10.61 2.87
CA PHE A 21 9.29 -10.31 2.55
C PHE A 21 8.90 -9.07 3.35
N VAL A 22 9.09 -7.90 2.75
CA VAL A 22 8.67 -6.64 3.35
C VAL A 22 7.16 -6.60 3.24
N LYS A 23 6.48 -6.80 4.38
CA LYS A 23 5.02 -6.77 4.41
C LYS A 23 4.51 -5.44 3.85
N ALA A 24 3.43 -5.53 3.07
CA ALA A 24 2.74 -4.40 2.47
C ALA A 24 2.48 -3.24 3.47
N GLY A 25 2.60 -2.02 2.97
CA GLY A 25 2.21 -0.79 3.67
C GLY A 25 3.33 -0.09 4.46
N VAL A 26 3.10 1.15 4.86
CA VAL A 26 4.11 2.00 5.51
C VAL A 26 3.81 2.13 7.01
N CYS A 27 4.83 2.28 7.84
CA CYS A 27 4.63 2.56 9.25
C CYS A 27 3.88 3.90 9.46
N PRO A 28 2.91 3.95 10.40
CA PRO A 28 2.32 5.23 10.79
C PRO A 28 3.39 6.15 11.36
N LEU A 29 3.27 7.44 11.05
CA LEU A 29 4.24 8.43 11.54
C LEU A 29 4.15 8.57 13.07
N PRO A 30 5.27 8.49 13.79
CA PRO A 30 5.27 8.67 15.23
C PRO A 30 4.96 10.14 15.56
N VAL A 31 4.11 10.36 16.56
CA VAL A 31 3.71 11.70 17.03
C VAL A 31 4.92 12.48 17.60
N GLN A 32 5.97 11.77 18.03
CA GLN A 32 7.15 12.35 18.69
C GLN A 32 8.43 11.58 18.33
N PRO A 33 9.61 12.22 18.40
CA PRO A 33 10.90 11.57 18.20
C PRO A 33 11.14 10.42 19.19
N PRO A 34 11.82 9.32 18.78
CA PRO A 34 12.06 8.18 19.66
C PRO A 34 12.92 8.53 20.90
N LEU A 35 12.56 7.97 22.06
CA LEU A 35 13.42 8.01 23.25
C LEU A 35 14.73 7.24 23.00
N PRO A 36 15.88 7.75 23.48
CA PRO A 36 17.18 7.10 23.30
C PRO A 36 17.27 5.70 23.96
N ASN A 37 16.46 5.44 24.99
CA ASN A 37 16.43 4.16 25.72
C ASN A 37 15.10 3.41 25.53
N GLY A 38 14.51 3.51 24.34
CA GLY A 38 13.28 2.79 24.00
C GLY A 38 13.46 1.27 24.06
N ILE A 39 12.40 0.55 24.44
CA ILE A 39 12.41 -0.93 24.48
C ILE A 39 11.76 -1.45 23.20
N SER A 40 12.58 -1.95 22.28
CA SER A 40 12.11 -2.58 21.05
C SER A 40 11.58 -3.99 21.32
N ARG A 41 10.38 -4.27 20.83
CA ARG A 41 9.74 -5.61 20.90
C ARG A 41 9.77 -6.38 19.57
N CYS A 42 10.27 -5.72 18.53
CA CYS A 42 10.52 -6.28 17.22
C CYS A 42 11.77 -5.61 16.64
N ASN A 43 12.41 -6.27 15.69
CA ASN A 43 13.52 -5.78 14.90
C ASN A 43 13.13 -5.65 13.43
N TYR A 44 12.29 -6.55 12.92
CA TYR A 44 11.86 -6.64 11.53
C TYR A 44 10.35 -6.94 11.43
N ASP A 45 9.75 -6.71 10.26
CA ASP A 45 8.31 -6.95 10.03
C ASP A 45 7.89 -8.42 10.20
N GLU A 46 8.84 -9.34 10.00
CA GLU A 46 8.68 -10.79 10.22
C GLU A 46 8.53 -11.16 11.69
N ASP A 47 8.99 -10.33 12.63
CA ASP A 47 8.78 -10.53 14.06
C ASP A 47 7.32 -10.26 14.48
N CYS A 48 6.52 -9.69 13.58
CA CYS A 48 5.16 -9.31 13.83
C CYS A 48 4.18 -10.30 13.20
N ASP A 49 3.07 -10.61 13.89
CA ASP A 49 2.01 -11.45 13.30
C ASP A 49 1.19 -10.69 12.24
N ASP A 50 0.50 -11.43 11.38
CA ASP A 50 -0.43 -10.91 10.38
C ASP A 50 0.23 -9.89 9.42
N ILE A 51 -0.50 -8.84 9.06
CA ILE A 51 -0.04 -7.72 8.22
C ILE A 51 0.72 -6.64 9.02
N LYS A 52 1.01 -6.86 10.31
CA LYS A 52 1.63 -5.83 11.15
C LYS A 52 3.10 -5.64 10.77
N LYS A 53 3.56 -4.40 10.89
CA LYS A 53 4.93 -3.95 10.62
C LYS A 53 5.65 -3.57 11.90
N CYS A 54 6.97 -3.73 11.93
CA CYS A 54 7.81 -3.34 13.03
C CYS A 54 8.17 -1.86 12.95
N CYS A 55 7.36 -1.03 13.61
CA CYS A 55 7.41 0.42 13.43
C CYS A 55 8.10 1.14 14.59
N PRO A 56 8.85 2.23 14.31
CA PRO A 56 9.37 3.09 15.36
C PRO A 56 8.23 3.78 16.09
N THR A 57 8.31 3.79 17.42
CA THR A 57 7.42 4.54 18.30
C THR A 57 8.25 5.43 19.21
N PHE A 58 7.58 6.26 20.00
CA PHE A 58 8.23 7.05 21.04
C PHE A 58 9.02 6.18 22.05
N ILE A 59 8.66 4.90 22.24
CA ILE A 59 9.31 3.97 23.18
C ILE A 59 9.96 2.76 22.46
N GLY A 60 10.78 3.01 21.44
CA GLY A 60 11.43 1.96 20.65
C GLY A 60 10.49 1.37 19.60
N ARG A 61 10.76 0.16 19.09
CA ARG A 61 9.97 -0.46 18.01
C ARG A 61 8.83 -1.36 18.50
N ARG A 62 7.68 -1.30 17.84
CA ARG A 62 6.49 -2.13 18.14
C ARG A 62 5.80 -2.58 16.85
N CYS A 63 5.14 -3.74 16.91
CA CYS A 63 4.27 -4.22 15.83
C CYS A 63 3.00 -3.37 15.75
N LEU A 64 2.83 -2.64 14.66
CA LEU A 64 1.66 -1.81 14.39
C LEU A 64 1.01 -2.22 13.08
N LEU A 65 -0.28 -1.95 12.94
CA LEU A 65 -0.90 -2.01 11.61
C LEU A 65 -0.26 -0.95 10.71
N PRO A 66 -0.04 -1.26 9.41
CA PRO A 66 0.42 -0.26 8.45
C PRO A 66 -0.59 0.89 8.38
N ASP A 67 -0.09 2.08 8.04
CA ASP A 67 -0.92 3.27 7.89
C ASP A 67 -1.95 3.04 6.77
N PRO A 68 -3.25 2.96 7.10
CA PRO A 68 -4.30 2.60 6.14
C PRO A 68 -4.43 3.61 4.99
N LEU A 69 -3.90 4.83 5.13
CA LEU A 69 -3.91 5.86 4.08
C LEU A 69 -2.67 5.79 3.19
N ARG A 70 -1.62 5.07 3.59
CA ARG A 70 -0.33 4.98 2.87
C ARG A 70 -0.06 3.61 2.24
N VAL A 71 -1.08 2.76 2.14
CA VAL A 71 -1.04 1.48 1.40
C VAL A 71 -1.88 1.54 0.12
N ILE A 72 -2.55 2.66 -0.17
CA ILE A 72 -3.50 2.77 -1.28
C ILE A 72 -2.84 3.52 -2.45
N CYS A 73 -2.86 2.90 -3.63
CA CYS A 73 -2.35 3.44 -4.87
C CYS A 73 -3.29 4.49 -5.48
N PRO A 74 -2.84 5.31 -6.45
CA PRO A 74 -3.67 6.35 -7.08
C PRO A 74 -4.93 5.82 -7.78
N ASP A 75 -4.90 4.56 -8.22
CA ASP A 75 -6.02 3.84 -8.82
C ASP A 75 -6.94 3.17 -7.77
N SER A 76 -6.71 3.44 -6.49
CA SER A 76 -7.38 2.82 -5.34
C SER A 76 -7.09 1.32 -5.16
N SER A 77 -6.11 0.77 -5.86
CA SER A 77 -5.59 -0.57 -5.55
C SER A 77 -4.79 -0.55 -4.24
N ILE A 78 -4.66 -1.71 -3.60
CA ILE A 78 -3.84 -1.87 -2.40
C ILE A 78 -2.44 -2.30 -2.86
N ALA A 79 -1.42 -1.59 -2.40
CA ALA A 79 -0.04 -1.91 -2.72
C ALA A 79 0.41 -3.19 -2.01
N ASP A 80 0.99 -4.12 -2.76
CA ASP A 80 1.49 -5.40 -2.24
C ASP A 80 2.85 -5.28 -1.55
N LEU A 81 3.62 -4.24 -1.88
CA LEU A 81 5.00 -4.05 -1.39
C LEU A 81 5.29 -2.59 -1.08
N THR A 82 6.22 -2.36 -0.15
CA THR A 82 6.86 -1.05 0.03
C THR A 82 8.13 -0.94 -0.81
N CYS A 83 8.51 0.28 -1.13
CA CYS A 83 9.72 0.58 -1.91
C CYS A 83 10.35 1.88 -1.45
N GLU A 84 11.67 2.00 -1.66
CA GLU A 84 12.38 3.28 -1.68
C GLU A 84 12.69 3.68 -3.13
N GLU A 85 13.00 2.69 -3.98
CA GLU A 85 13.29 2.87 -5.39
C GLU A 85 12.43 1.96 -6.28
N ARG A 86 12.38 2.27 -7.59
CA ARG A 86 11.57 1.48 -8.54
C ARG A 86 12.03 0.03 -8.66
N SER A 87 13.32 -0.26 -8.39
CA SER A 87 13.87 -1.62 -8.41
C SER A 87 13.37 -2.51 -7.29
N ASP A 88 12.87 -1.93 -6.20
CA ASP A 88 12.33 -2.70 -5.07
C ASP A 88 10.98 -3.31 -5.43
N CYS A 89 10.29 -2.71 -6.41
CA CYS A 89 9.00 -3.19 -6.86
C CYS A 89 9.15 -4.40 -7.78
N LEU A 90 8.34 -5.42 -7.49
CA LEU A 90 8.21 -6.58 -8.36
C LEU A 90 7.36 -6.20 -9.58
N ASN A 91 7.60 -6.86 -10.71
CA ASN A 91 6.92 -6.60 -11.99
C ASN A 91 7.20 -5.17 -12.52
N ALA A 92 6.38 -4.70 -13.47
CA ALA A 92 6.53 -3.38 -14.09
C ALA A 92 6.03 -2.23 -13.18
N ASP A 93 5.85 -2.48 -11.89
CA ASP A 93 5.28 -1.53 -10.93
C ASP A 93 6.19 -0.32 -10.71
N VAL A 94 5.61 0.75 -10.17
CA VAL A 94 6.30 2.01 -9.90
C VAL A 94 6.21 2.34 -8.41
N CYS A 95 7.30 2.87 -7.86
CA CYS A 95 7.34 3.32 -6.49
C CYS A 95 6.68 4.70 -6.32
N ILE A 96 5.55 4.75 -5.61
CA ILE A 96 4.79 5.98 -5.34
C ILE A 96 4.64 6.11 -3.83
N ASN A 97 5.14 7.21 -3.25
CA ASN A 97 4.99 7.52 -1.82
C ASN A 97 5.43 6.40 -0.84
N GLY A 98 6.39 5.57 -1.26
CA GLY A 98 6.92 4.47 -0.46
C GLY A 98 6.23 3.12 -0.67
N VAL A 99 5.33 3.02 -1.65
CA VAL A 99 4.63 1.77 -2.00
C VAL A 99 4.67 1.48 -3.51
N CYS A 100 4.71 0.21 -3.85
CA CYS A 100 4.70 -0.26 -5.23
C CYS A 100 3.27 -0.31 -5.75
N CYS A 101 3.05 0.44 -6.84
CA CYS A 101 1.75 0.52 -7.49
C CYS A 101 1.86 0.02 -8.93
N PRO A 102 0.81 -0.66 -9.45
CA PRO A 102 0.78 -1.06 -10.84
C PRO A 102 0.96 0.16 -11.74
N GLU A 103 1.88 0.06 -12.69
CA GLU A 103 2.03 1.08 -13.72
C GLU A 103 0.73 1.09 -14.53
N LEU A 104 -0.06 2.16 -14.37
CA LEU A 104 -1.20 2.43 -15.23
C LEU A 104 -0.71 2.29 -16.67
N PRO A 105 -1.33 1.44 -17.52
CA PRO A 105 -0.90 1.28 -18.89
C PRO A 105 -0.82 2.67 -19.53
N PRO A 106 0.22 2.95 -20.37
CA PRO A 106 0.27 4.21 -21.08
C PRO A 106 -1.07 4.36 -21.78
N ILE A 107 -1.75 5.48 -21.51
CA ILE A 107 -3.03 5.78 -22.15
C ILE A 107 -2.69 5.95 -23.64
N THR A 108 -2.76 4.87 -24.41
CA THR A 108 -2.72 4.90 -25.86
C THR A 108 -4.07 5.44 -26.28
N ILE A 109 -4.26 6.75 -26.11
CA ILE A 109 -5.45 7.44 -26.57
C ILE A 109 -5.29 7.53 -28.09
N PRO A 110 -6.11 6.81 -28.90
CA PRO A 110 -6.18 7.12 -30.31
C PRO A 110 -6.64 8.58 -30.44
N PRO A 111 -6.07 9.37 -31.38
CA PRO A 111 -6.23 10.82 -31.46
C PRO A 111 -7.68 11.34 -31.61
N THR A 112 -8.65 10.43 -31.71
CA THR A 112 -10.08 10.70 -31.85
C THR A 112 -10.90 10.48 -30.58
N THR A 113 -10.31 10.00 -29.48
CA THR A 113 -11.07 9.74 -28.24
C THR A 113 -11.03 10.97 -27.34
N PRO A 114 -12.18 11.50 -26.88
CA PRO A 114 -12.19 12.51 -25.83
C PRO A 114 -11.40 11.97 -24.63
N LEU A 115 -10.40 12.73 -24.18
CA LEU A 115 -9.61 12.41 -22.98
C LEU A 115 -10.58 12.08 -21.83
N PRO A 116 -10.45 10.93 -21.14
CA PRO A 116 -11.25 10.68 -19.95
C PRO A 116 -11.07 11.87 -18.98
N PRO A 117 -12.15 12.33 -18.33
CA PRO A 117 -12.06 13.44 -17.40
C PRO A 117 -11.00 13.16 -16.35
N LEU A 118 -10.03 14.07 -16.21
CA LEU A 118 -8.97 13.94 -15.23
C LEU A 118 -9.58 13.75 -13.82
N PRO A 119 -9.11 12.77 -13.03
CA PRO A 119 -9.60 12.57 -11.66
C PRO A 119 -9.46 13.86 -10.85
N LYS A 120 -10.46 14.17 -10.03
CA LYS A 120 -10.40 15.37 -9.19
C LYS A 120 -9.37 15.17 -8.07
N PRO A 121 -8.56 16.20 -7.77
CA PRO A 121 -7.49 16.10 -6.78
C PRO A 121 -8.02 15.87 -5.35
N GLY A 122 -7.19 15.24 -4.52
CA GLY A 122 -7.44 14.96 -3.10
C GLY A 122 -8.20 13.65 -2.83
N PHE A 123 -8.50 13.40 -1.55
CA PHE A 123 -9.05 12.13 -1.07
C PHE A 123 -10.42 12.29 -0.42
N CYS A 124 -11.21 11.22 -0.40
CA CYS A 124 -12.44 11.19 0.37
C CYS A 124 -12.14 11.19 1.88
N PRO A 125 -12.92 11.92 2.70
CA PRO A 125 -12.81 11.83 4.15
C PRO A 125 -13.00 10.38 4.63
N PRO A 126 -12.27 9.94 5.67
CA PRO A 126 -12.40 8.57 6.19
C PRO A 126 -13.80 8.34 6.75
N LEU A 127 -14.41 7.21 6.39
CA LEU A 127 -15.72 6.80 6.89
C LEU A 127 -15.55 5.71 7.94
N THR A 128 -16.04 5.96 9.16
CA THR A 128 -16.18 4.93 10.18
C THR A 128 -17.59 4.36 10.12
N VAL A 129 -17.72 3.09 9.74
CA VAL A 129 -19.02 2.39 9.67
C VAL A 129 -19.24 1.51 10.91
N PRO A 130 -20.43 1.54 11.55
CA PRO A 130 -20.78 0.59 12.60
C PRO A 130 -20.83 -0.85 12.07
N ALA A 131 -20.56 -1.83 12.94
CA ALA A 131 -20.71 -3.24 12.58
C ALA A 131 -22.16 -3.55 12.16
N GLY A 132 -22.33 -4.20 11.00
CA GLY A 132 -23.64 -4.55 10.44
C GLY A 132 -24.36 -3.39 9.74
N TRP A 133 -23.66 -2.29 9.44
CA TRP A 133 -24.23 -1.19 8.68
C TRP A 133 -24.25 -1.48 7.18
N GLU A 134 -25.40 -1.27 6.55
CA GLU A 134 -25.60 -1.32 5.09
C GLU A 134 -26.13 0.03 4.61
N ALA A 135 -25.66 0.47 3.44
CA ALA A 135 -26.19 1.65 2.78
C ALA A 135 -27.66 1.43 2.40
N LYS A 136 -28.57 2.01 3.18
CA LYS A 136 -30.02 1.94 2.89
C LYS A 136 -30.49 2.98 1.89
N ASP A 137 -29.70 4.01 1.66
CA ASP A 137 -30.07 5.15 0.82
C ASP A 137 -29.45 5.05 -0.57
N LYS A 138 -30.11 5.70 -1.53
CA LYS A 138 -29.64 5.74 -2.93
C LYS A 138 -28.36 6.57 -3.04
N ASP A 139 -27.49 6.13 -3.94
CA ASP A 139 -26.34 6.90 -4.38
C ASP A 139 -26.77 8.15 -5.16
N LEU A 140 -26.09 9.26 -4.91
CA LEU A 140 -26.32 10.53 -5.62
C LEU A 140 -25.18 10.88 -6.60
N CYS A 141 -24.14 10.07 -6.62
CA CYS A 141 -23.04 10.10 -7.58
C CYS A 141 -22.47 8.69 -7.72
N ALA A 142 -21.88 8.38 -8.86
CA ALA A 142 -21.12 7.15 -9.10
C ALA A 142 -19.62 7.44 -9.25
N VAL A 143 -19.26 8.59 -9.82
CA VAL A 143 -17.89 9.01 -10.08
C VAL A 143 -17.68 10.50 -9.78
N ASP A 144 -16.43 10.93 -9.63
CA ASP A 144 -16.08 12.32 -9.30
C ASP A 144 -16.68 13.35 -10.27
N ILE A 145 -16.82 13.00 -11.56
CA ILE A 145 -17.40 13.91 -12.56
C ILE A 145 -18.89 14.19 -12.33
N ASP A 146 -19.62 13.31 -11.65
CA ASP A 146 -21.02 13.55 -11.30
C ASP A 146 -21.17 14.66 -10.27
N CYS A 147 -20.08 14.97 -9.56
CA CYS A 147 -20.06 15.98 -8.53
C CYS A 147 -19.73 17.36 -9.10
N PRO A 148 -20.33 18.44 -8.57
CA PRO A 148 -19.99 19.79 -9.01
C PRO A 148 -18.62 20.21 -8.47
N SER A 149 -17.96 21.13 -9.20
CA SER A 149 -16.72 21.78 -8.77
C SER A 149 -15.61 20.77 -8.42
N ALA A 150 -14.79 21.03 -7.41
CA ALA A 150 -13.71 20.16 -6.94
C ALA A 150 -14.18 18.99 -6.04
N ARG A 151 -15.49 18.74 -5.91
CA ARG A 151 -16.00 17.69 -5.01
C ARG A 151 -15.78 16.30 -5.59
N LYS A 152 -15.44 15.35 -4.72
CA LYS A 152 -15.29 13.94 -5.06
C LYS A 152 -16.53 13.14 -4.67
N CYS A 153 -16.78 12.05 -5.39
CA CYS A 153 -17.84 11.11 -5.06
C CYS A 153 -17.35 10.13 -4.00
N CYS A 154 -17.89 10.22 -2.79
CA CYS A 154 -17.39 9.52 -1.61
C CYS A 154 -18.50 8.69 -0.95
N LEU A 155 -18.12 7.52 -0.43
CA LEU A 155 -19.02 6.70 0.37
C LEU A 155 -19.37 7.40 1.70
N THR A 156 -20.63 7.38 2.07
CA THR A 156 -21.13 7.88 3.36
C THR A 156 -22.11 6.89 3.99
N LEU A 157 -22.52 7.15 5.24
CA LEU A 157 -23.62 6.40 5.88
C LEU A 157 -25.00 6.58 5.21
N LEU A 158 -25.07 7.28 4.08
CA LEU A 158 -26.27 7.45 3.26
C LEU A 158 -26.02 7.00 1.81
N GLY A 159 -24.95 6.25 1.54
CA GLY A 159 -24.48 5.94 0.17
C GLY A 159 -23.54 7.00 -0.38
N ASN A 160 -23.31 7.00 -1.69
CA ASN A 160 -22.34 7.87 -2.34
C ASN A 160 -22.81 9.33 -2.43
N ARG A 161 -21.97 10.26 -1.97
CA ARG A 161 -22.25 11.71 -1.88
C ARG A 161 -21.06 12.54 -2.32
N CYS A 162 -21.34 13.74 -2.84
CA CYS A 162 -20.31 14.68 -3.26
C CYS A 162 -19.73 15.46 -2.07
N LEU A 163 -18.51 15.13 -1.67
CA LEU A 163 -17.81 15.76 -0.54
C LEU A 163 -16.63 16.61 -1.01
N LEU A 164 -16.23 17.57 -0.17
CA LEU A 164 -14.96 18.26 -0.36
C LEU A 164 -13.82 17.29 -0.07
N PRO A 165 -12.81 17.19 -0.96
CA PRO A 165 -11.67 16.33 -0.74
C PRO A 165 -10.78 16.87 0.39
N ILE A 166 -10.13 15.95 1.11
CA ILE A 166 -9.02 16.25 2.01
C ILE A 166 -7.70 16.14 1.26
N ALA A 167 -6.67 16.86 1.72
CA ALA A 167 -5.33 16.88 1.13
C ALA A 167 -4.50 15.67 1.58
#